data_AF-A0A914YL87-F1
#
_entry.id   AF-A0A914YL87-F1
#
_cell.length_a   1.000
_cell.length_b   1.000
_cell.length_c   1.000
_cell.angle_alpha   90.00
_cell.angle_beta   90.00
_cell.angle_gamma   90.00
#
_symmetry.space_group_name_H-M   'P 1'
#
loop_
_entity.id
_entity.type
_entity.pdbx_description
1 polymer ?
#
loop_
_entity_poly.entity_id
_entity_poly.type
_entity_poly.pdbx_seq_one_letter_code
_entity_poly.pdbx_strand_id
1 'polypeptide(L)'
;MSSLLVRVTNKDLNTKINFLELSTNNTYHGGTWEDQTWIGASTKDDEKSWQWTDGTPFDYSHWEPGEPSSPGIENCIQIWTAKESDGRASAGEFNDERCQQILPYFICKKCLCKIKIIIWIVLKNVLCQK
;
A
#
# COMPACT_ATOMS: atom_id res chain seq x y z
N MET A 1 -0.62 13.68 14.95
CA MET A 1 -1.69 13.15 14.08
C MET A 1 -1.19 11.80 13.62
N SER A 2 -1.88 10.70 13.94
CA SER A 2 -1.49 9.39 13.41
C SER A 2 -1.90 9.35 11.93
N SER A 3 -0.94 9.11 11.05
CA SER A 3 -1.20 8.84 9.62
C SER A 3 -1.27 7.34 9.46
N LEU A 4 -2.43 6.84 9.01
CA LEU A 4 -2.63 5.44 8.68
C LEU A 4 -2.19 5.19 7.24
N LEU A 5 -1.82 3.95 6.94
CA LEU A 5 -1.58 3.51 5.57
C LEU A 5 -2.87 3.65 4.73
N VAL A 6 -2.71 3.77 3.42
CA VAL A 6 -3.82 4.01 2.50
C VAL A 6 -4.73 2.78 2.40
N ARG A 7 -6.04 3.04 2.42
CA ARG A 7 -7.06 2.07 2.04
C ARG A 7 -7.39 2.26 0.57
N VAL A 8 -7.31 1.20 -0.23
CA VAL A 8 -7.73 1.21 -1.63
C VAL A 8 -9.17 0.73 -1.71
N THR A 9 -10.09 1.56 -2.20
CA THR A 9 -11.54 1.30 -2.13
C THR A 9 -12.18 0.96 -3.47
N ASN A 10 -11.47 1.17 -4.57
CA ASN A 10 -11.95 0.93 -5.92
C ASN A 10 -10.81 1.01 -6.95
N LYS A 11 -11.11 0.61 -8.18
CA LYS A 11 -10.20 0.64 -9.32
C LYS A 11 -9.66 2.04 -9.64
N ASP A 12 -10.47 3.08 -9.48
CA ASP A 12 -10.04 4.45 -9.79
C ASP A 12 -8.98 4.93 -8.80
N LEU A 13 -9.15 4.62 -7.51
CA LEU A 13 -8.16 4.92 -6.48
C LEU A 13 -6.89 4.07 -6.67
N ASN A 14 -7.04 2.78 -7.00
CA ASN A 14 -5.91 1.91 -7.31
C ASN A 14 -5.04 2.46 -8.44
N THR A 15 -5.71 2.86 -9.53
CA THR A 15 -5.09 3.46 -10.71
C THR A 15 -4.38 4.77 -10.34
N LYS A 16 -5.02 5.64 -9.56
CA LYS A 16 -4.42 6.92 -9.11
C LYS A 16 -3.18 6.71 -8.25
N ILE A 17 -3.21 5.76 -7.33
CA ILE A 17 -2.05 5.40 -6.50
C ILE A 17 -0.88 4.99 -7.38
N ASN A 18 -1.12 4.11 -8.34
CA ASN A 18 -0.09 3.65 -9.26
C ASN A 18 0.50 4.80 -10.11
N PHE A 19 -0.33 5.73 -10.59
CA PHE A 19 0.14 6.91 -11.32
C PHE A 19 0.92 7.91 -10.46
N LEU A 20 0.58 8.04 -9.18
CA LEU A 20 1.29 8.94 -8.26
C LEU A 20 2.73 8.47 -8.04
N GLU A 21 2.94 7.16 -7.87
CA GLU A 21 4.28 6.58 -7.68
C GLU A 21 5.16 6.68 -8.94
N LEU A 22 4.58 6.49 -10.13
CA LEU A 22 5.25 6.70 -11.42
C LEU A 22 5.67 8.17 -11.64
N SER A 23 5.02 9.12 -10.98
CA SER A 23 5.33 10.56 -11.10
C SER A 23 6.40 11.05 -10.11
N THR A 24 6.65 10.29 -9.04
CA THR A 24 7.62 10.63 -7.99
C THR A 24 9.00 9.98 -8.19
N ASN A 25 9.07 8.84 -8.90
CA ASN A 25 10.33 8.24 -9.34
C ASN A 25 10.48 8.40 -10.85
N ASN A 26 11.35 9.33 -11.26
CA ASN A 26 11.65 9.63 -12.67
C ASN A 26 12.57 8.56 -13.33
N THR A 27 12.44 7.32 -12.87
CA THR A 27 13.29 6.17 -13.20
C THR A 27 12.35 5.01 -13.48
N TYR A 28 12.38 4.51 -14.72
CA TYR A 28 11.62 3.36 -15.16
C TYR A 28 12.27 2.12 -14.51
N HIS A 29 11.81 1.74 -13.32
CA HIS A 29 12.26 0.53 -12.65
C HIS A 29 11.41 -0.63 -13.18
N GLY A 30 12.07 -1.61 -13.77
CA GLY A 30 11.42 -2.75 -14.40
C GLY A 30 11.22 -3.88 -13.39
N GLY A 31 10.30 -3.73 -12.44
CA GLY A 31 9.98 -4.80 -11.49
C GLY A 31 11.13 -5.08 -10.52
N THR A 32 11.63 -4.05 -9.84
CA THR A 32 12.67 -4.21 -8.82
C THR A 32 12.08 -4.08 -7.41
N TRP A 33 12.90 -4.26 -6.38
CA TRP A 33 12.54 -3.98 -5.00
C TRP A 33 12.05 -2.53 -4.77
N GLU A 34 12.37 -1.61 -5.68
CA GLU A 34 11.92 -0.20 -5.69
C GLU A 34 10.45 -0.05 -6.09
N ASP A 35 9.88 -1.10 -6.70
CA ASP A 35 8.51 -1.09 -7.22
C ASP A 35 7.50 -1.70 -6.24
N GLN A 36 7.86 -1.80 -4.96
CA GLN A 36 7.03 -2.36 -3.90
C GLN A 36 6.68 -1.33 -2.85
N THR A 37 5.40 -1.19 -2.57
CA THR A 37 4.90 -0.14 -1.69
C THR A 37 3.87 -0.68 -0.71
N TRP A 38 4.03 -0.37 0.59
CA TRP A 38 3.04 -0.77 1.59
C TRP A 38 1.72 -0.03 1.43
N ILE A 39 0.61 -0.78 1.45
CA ILE A 39 -0.75 -0.27 1.63
C ILE A 39 -1.34 -0.78 2.96
N GLY A 40 -2.47 -0.21 3.34
CA GLY A 40 -2.96 -0.31 4.70
C GLY A 40 -3.84 -1.50 4.98
N ALA A 41 -3.55 -2.69 4.46
CA ALA A 41 -4.28 -3.91 4.80
C ALA A 41 -3.37 -4.98 5.40
N SER A 42 -3.89 -5.68 6.39
CA SER A 42 -3.24 -6.82 7.02
C SER A 42 -4.26 -7.87 7.47
N THR A 43 -3.79 -9.09 7.72
CA THR A 43 -4.57 -10.17 8.36
C THR A 43 -3.87 -10.57 9.66
N LYS A 44 -4.64 -11.01 10.64
CA LYS A 44 -4.10 -11.54 11.92
C LYS A 44 -4.17 -13.05 12.02
N ASP A 45 -4.94 -13.67 11.13
CA ASP A 45 -5.28 -15.08 11.21
C ASP A 45 -4.82 -15.81 9.95
N ASP A 46 -4.57 -17.11 10.10
CA ASP A 46 -4.29 -18.06 9.01
C ASP A 46 -5.50 -18.21 8.05
N GLU A 47 -6.65 -17.64 8.40
CA GLU A 47 -7.94 -17.75 7.69
C GLU A 47 -8.16 -16.69 6.58
N LYS A 48 -7.15 -15.87 6.24
CA LYS A 48 -7.21 -14.84 5.18
C LYS A 48 -8.27 -13.74 5.42
N SER A 49 -8.52 -13.42 6.69
CA SER A 49 -9.44 -12.36 7.14
C SER A 49 -8.79 -10.96 7.03
N TRP A 50 -8.55 -10.50 5.80
CA TRP A 50 -7.97 -9.18 5.55
C TRP A 50 -8.81 -8.04 6.14
N GLN A 51 -8.14 -7.04 6.72
CA GLN A 51 -8.74 -5.84 7.26
C GLN A 51 -7.88 -4.62 6.94
N TRP A 52 -8.52 -3.49 6.64
CA TRP A 52 -7.81 -2.23 6.51
C TRP A 52 -7.40 -1.68 7.89
N THR A 53 -6.22 -1.08 7.98
CA THR A 53 -5.63 -0.47 9.19
C THR A 53 -6.48 0.64 9.82
N ASP A 54 -7.48 1.18 9.10
CA ASP A 54 -8.49 2.09 9.64
C ASP A 54 -9.70 1.38 10.28
N GLY A 55 -9.65 0.04 10.38
CA GLY A 55 -10.69 -0.81 10.98
C GLY A 55 -11.85 -1.13 10.05
N THR A 56 -11.84 -0.62 8.81
CA THR A 56 -12.93 -0.90 7.86
C THR A 56 -12.77 -2.28 7.20
N PRO A 57 -13.88 -2.89 6.73
CA PRO A 57 -13.83 -4.19 6.05
C PRO A 57 -12.97 -4.14 4.79
N PHE A 58 -12.25 -5.24 4.50
CA PHE A 58 -11.55 -5.40 3.23
C PHE A 58 -12.56 -5.63 2.10
N ASP A 59 -12.91 -4.55 1.42
CA ASP A 59 -14.00 -4.43 0.46
C ASP A 59 -13.54 -4.30 -1.00
N TYR A 60 -12.23 -4.24 -1.22
CA TYR A 60 -11.62 -4.16 -2.54
C TYR A 60 -10.28 -4.89 -2.56
N SER A 61 -10.08 -5.70 -3.60
CA SER A 61 -8.82 -6.40 -3.85
C SER A 61 -8.42 -6.28 -5.30
N HIS A 62 -7.11 -6.21 -5.54
CA HIS A 62 -6.52 -6.32 -6.88
C HIS A 62 -5.32 -7.25 -6.84
N TRP A 63 -5.49 -8.44 -6.26
CA TRP A 63 -4.43 -9.46 -6.16
C TRP A 63 -3.81 -9.78 -7.52
N GLU A 64 -2.49 -9.96 -7.54
CA GLU A 64 -1.84 -10.60 -8.68
C GLU A 64 -2.30 -12.06 -8.80
N PRO A 65 -2.15 -12.69 -9.98
CA PRO A 65 -2.49 -14.09 -10.17
C PRO A 65 -1.72 -15.01 -9.20
N GLY A 66 -2.43 -15.66 -8.30
CA GLY A 66 -1.86 -16.60 -7.33
C GLY A 66 -1.91 -16.13 -5.88
N GLU A 67 -2.17 -14.84 -5.66
CA GLU A 67 -2.19 -14.24 -4.33
C GLU A 67 -3.61 -14.11 -3.74
N PRO A 68 -3.76 -14.12 -2.40
CA PRO A 68 -2.68 -14.30 -1.41
C PRO A 68 -2.25 -15.77 -1.24
N SER A 69 -0.95 -16.03 -1.13
CA SER A 69 -0.34 -17.36 -1.27
C SER A 69 0.24 -17.94 0.02
N SER A 70 0.59 -17.12 1.02
CA SER A 70 1.31 -17.58 2.23
C SER A 70 0.57 -17.23 3.54
N PRO A 71 -0.62 -17.82 3.79
CA PRO A 71 -1.40 -17.54 5.00
C PRO A 71 -0.60 -17.81 6.28
N GLY A 72 -0.69 -16.91 7.25
CA GLY A 72 0.03 -17.00 8.53
C GLY A 72 1.48 -16.51 8.47
N ILE A 73 2.07 -16.38 7.28
CA ILE A 73 3.46 -15.91 7.09
C ILE A 73 3.46 -14.50 6.51
N GLU A 74 2.71 -14.28 5.44
CA GLU A 74 2.64 -13.03 4.70
C GLU A 74 1.30 -12.35 5.01
N ASN A 75 1.36 -11.43 5.96
CA ASN A 75 0.17 -10.92 6.63
C ASN A 75 -0.07 -9.43 6.39
N CYS A 76 0.71 -8.79 5.52
CA CYS A 76 0.57 -7.39 5.14
C CYS A 76 0.52 -7.24 3.62
N ILE A 77 -0.28 -6.30 3.11
CA ILE A 77 -0.40 -6.11 1.66
C ILE A 77 0.55 -5.03 1.16
N GLN A 78 1.31 -5.37 0.13
CA GLN A 78 2.04 -4.43 -0.71
C GLN A 78 1.39 -4.32 -2.10
N ILE A 79 1.62 -3.20 -2.79
CA ILE A 79 1.19 -2.96 -4.17
C ILE A 79 2.41 -2.82 -5.08
N TRP A 80 2.38 -3.49 -6.23
CA TRP A 80 3.35 -3.29 -7.30
C TRP A 80 3.12 -1.94 -7.97
N THR A 81 4.15 -1.11 -8.08
CA THR A 81 4.06 0.20 -8.76
C THR A 81 4.57 0.15 -10.20
N ALA A 82 5.18 -0.97 -10.60
CA ALA A 82 5.58 -1.26 -11.97
C ALA A 82 5.21 -2.70 -12.35
N LYS A 83 5.26 -2.99 -13.65
CA LYS A 83 5.11 -4.36 -14.13
C LYS A 83 6.38 -5.14 -13.77
N GLU A 84 6.19 -6.33 -13.20
CA GLU A 84 7.29 -7.23 -12.88
C GLU A 84 8.00 -7.73 -14.13
N SER A 85 9.32 -7.90 -14.04
CA SER A 85 10.17 -8.25 -15.19
C SER A 85 9.91 -9.66 -15.72
N ASP A 86 9.54 -10.59 -14.83
CA ASP A 86 9.12 -11.96 -15.16
C ASP A 86 7.66 -12.04 -15.64
N GLY A 87 6.93 -10.92 -15.59
CA GLY A 87 5.55 -10.81 -16.01
C GLY A 87 4.53 -11.42 -15.05
N ARG A 88 4.92 -11.78 -13.81
CA ARG A 88 3.99 -12.35 -12.82
C ARG A 88 2.95 -11.35 -12.32
N ALA A 89 3.33 -10.08 -12.24
CA ALA A 89 2.51 -9.00 -11.72
C ALA A 89 2.50 -7.77 -12.63
N SER A 90 1.37 -7.09 -12.64
CA SER A 90 1.18 -5.80 -13.29
C SER A 90 1.13 -4.67 -12.27
N ALA A 91 1.46 -3.46 -12.73
CA ALA A 91 1.40 -2.28 -11.88
C ALA A 91 -0.04 -2.07 -11.34
N GLY A 92 -0.15 -1.90 -10.03
CA GLY A 92 -1.38 -1.78 -9.26
C GLY A 92 -1.83 -3.08 -8.61
N GLU A 93 -1.23 -4.23 -8.93
CA GLU A 93 -1.61 -5.53 -8.35
C GLU A 93 -1.03 -5.70 -6.93
N PHE A 94 -1.73 -6.50 -6.12
CA PHE A 94 -1.44 -6.70 -4.71
C PHE A 94 -0.69 -8.02 -4.50
N ASN A 95 0.19 -8.02 -3.50
CA ASN A 95 0.86 -9.20 -2.97
C ASN A 95 0.77 -9.17 -1.45
N ASP A 96 0.53 -10.31 -0.80
CA ASP A 96 0.81 -10.45 0.62
C ASP A 96 2.31 -10.62 0.82
N GLU A 97 2.84 -9.96 1.86
CA GLU A 97 4.24 -10.02 2.20
C GLU A 97 4.39 -10.04 3.73
N ARG A 98 5.54 -10.53 4.20
CA ARG A 98 5.91 -10.50 5.61
C ARG A 98 5.90 -9.06 6.08
N CYS A 99 5.07 -8.74 7.07
CA CYS A 99 4.95 -7.37 7.62
C CYS A 99 6.30 -6.77 8.08
N GLN A 100 7.25 -7.63 8.46
CA GLN A 100 8.59 -7.27 8.90
C GLN A 100 9.52 -6.85 7.74
N GLN A 101 9.15 -7.14 6.50
CA GLN A 101 9.92 -6.78 5.32
C GLN A 101 10.06 -5.25 5.23
N ILE A 102 11.28 -4.81 4.93
CA ILE A 102 11.62 -3.40 4.76
C ILE A 102 11.42 -3.07 3.28
N LEU A 103 10.27 -2.47 2.97
CA LEU A 103 10.01 -1.93 1.63
C LEU A 103 10.43 -0.45 1.59
N PRO A 104 10.83 0.04 0.41
CA PRO A 104 11.29 1.41 0.25
C PRO A 104 10.21 2.45 0.54
N TYR A 105 8.95 2.12 0.24
CA TYR A 105 7.86 3.06 0.24
C TYR A 105 6.63 2.56 1.00
N PHE A 106 5.82 3.53 1.42
CA PHE A 106 4.51 3.33 2.01
C PHE A 106 3.62 4.50 1.61
N ILE A 107 2.34 4.25 1.36
CA ILE A 107 1.40 5.32 1.03
C ILE A 107 0.53 5.60 2.24
N CYS A 108 0.56 6.84 2.70
CA CYS A 108 -0.23 7.28 3.85
C CYS A 108 -1.53 7.97 3.43
N LYS A 109 -2.62 7.67 4.15
CA LYS A 109 -3.82 8.49 4.18
C LYS A 109 -3.61 9.65 5.15
N LYS A 110 -3.58 10.88 4.64
CA LYS A 110 -3.57 12.08 5.47
C LYS A 110 -5.00 12.52 5.79
N CYS A 111 -5.47 12.27 7.01
CA CYS A 111 -6.71 12.88 7.52
C CYS A 111 -6.46 14.38 7.69
N LEU A 112 -6.99 15.22 6.81
CA LEU A 112 -7.01 16.68 6.99
C LEU A 112 -8.09 17.08 8.01
N CYS A 113 -8.22 16.30 9.09
CA CYS A 113 -9.30 16.38 10.07
C CYS A 113 -9.11 17.52 11.07
N LYS A 114 -8.19 18.45 10.78
CA LYS A 114 -7.97 19.71 11.50
C LYS A 114 -8.03 20.95 10.59
N ILE A 115 -8.85 20.97 9.54
CA ILE A 115 -9.20 22.25 8.91
C ILE A 115 -10.30 22.93 9.75
N LYS A 116 -9.91 23.45 10.92
CA LYS A 116 -10.40 24.75 11.37
C LYS A 116 -9.21 25.68 11.27
N ILE A 117 -9.21 26.45 10.19
CA ILE A 117 -8.40 27.61 9.84
C ILE A 117 -7.44 28.08 10.97
N ILE A 118 -6.12 28.04 10.70
CA ILE A 118 -5.02 28.96 11.13
C ILE A 118 -3.67 28.20 11.24
N ILE A 119 -2.84 28.35 10.18
CA ILE A 119 -1.41 28.71 10.15
C ILE A 119 -0.36 27.93 10.99
N TRP A 120 0.59 27.34 10.24
CA TRP A 120 2.03 27.06 10.49
C TRP A 120 2.45 26.14 11.65
N ILE A 121 2.98 24.97 11.30
CA ILE A 121 4.29 24.40 11.75
C ILE A 121 4.40 22.95 11.25
N VAL A 122 5.46 22.73 10.45
CA VAL A 122 6.30 21.53 10.30
C VAL A 122 5.60 20.17 10.28
N LEU A 123 5.55 19.55 9.09
CA LEU A 123 5.52 18.09 8.98
C LEU A 123 6.84 17.63 8.36
N LYS A 124 7.86 17.46 9.21
CA LYS A 124 9.02 16.62 8.90
C LYS A 124 8.58 15.16 8.94
N ASN A 125 8.84 14.42 7.86
CA ASN A 125 8.94 12.96 7.78
C ASN A 125 7.94 12.17 8.65
N VAL A 126 6.65 12.25 8.31
CA VAL A 126 5.65 11.37 8.90
C VAL A 126 5.77 10.00 8.23
N LEU A 127 6.50 9.08 8.86
CA LEU A 127 6.46 7.66 8.53
C LEU A 127 5.10 7.10 8.97
N CYS A 128 4.43 6.33 8.10
CA CYS A 128 3.23 5.61 8.49
C CYS A 128 3.54 4.58 9.59
N GLN A 129 2.60 4.35 10.52
CA GLN A 129 2.70 3.26 11.48
C GLN A 129 2.13 2.00 10.83
N LYS A 130 2.93 0.93 10.76
CA LYS A 130 2.49 -0.43 10.41
C LYS A 130 1.72 -1.04 11.58
#